data_AF-A0A818BCI4-F1
#
_entry.id   AF-A0A818BCI4-F1
#
_cell.length_a   1.000
_cell.length_b   1.000
_cell.length_c   1.000
_cell.angle_alpha   90.00
_cell.angle_beta   90.00
_cell.angle_gamma   90.00
#
_symmetry.space_group_name_H-M   'P 1'
#
loop_
_entity.id
_entity.type
_entity.pdbx_description
1 polymer ?
#
loop_
_entity_poly.entity_id
_entity_poly.type
_entity_poly.pdbx_seq_one_letter_code
_entity_poly.pdbx_strand_id
1 'polypeptide(L)'
;MQFGGIEHGIEFTSERTRKIAKKLGYNHSGIHNLCSAWLVNPHDSVKIANLTTIIGRHFLKNEFGRNVPGIENLPDIGEWPKWWRGVTSLYAAEIAINHIYSSTLSHEHESSAIDHPSYSTDSIWNAWHIHCLHNEEYFSKFGHQDELKEFLQRQRENRIQKMVNTTWTDMVLVEVLNEYEKIQMNNKIPIGNITVRDYVRALAWRKAYSAAGAINLN
;
A
#
# COMPACT_ATOMS: atom_id res chain seq x y z
N MET A 1 8.00 -10.60 13.02
CA MET A 1 8.06 -9.63 11.90
C MET A 1 6.92 -9.96 10.94
N GLN A 2 6.34 -8.97 10.29
CA GLN A 2 5.34 -9.16 9.25
C GLN A 2 5.59 -8.16 8.13
N PHE A 3 5.40 -8.57 6.88
CA PHE A 3 5.64 -7.75 5.69
C PHE A 3 4.40 -7.74 4.80
N GLY A 4 4.17 -6.62 4.13
CA GLY A 4 3.15 -6.56 3.08
C GLY A 4 3.55 -7.46 1.92
N GLY A 5 2.57 -8.21 1.42
CA GLY A 5 2.73 -9.14 0.31
C GLY A 5 1.76 -8.81 -0.81
N ILE A 6 2.24 -8.10 -1.83
CA ILE A 6 1.49 -7.87 -3.07
C ILE A 6 2.41 -8.22 -4.22
N GLU A 7 1.89 -9.03 -5.14
CA GLU A 7 2.57 -9.37 -6.37
C GLU A 7 2.89 -8.09 -7.16
N HIS A 8 4.19 -7.82 -7.33
CA HIS A 8 4.68 -6.59 -7.97
C HIS A 8 5.79 -6.87 -8.99
N GLY A 9 5.90 -8.13 -9.41
CA GLY A 9 6.88 -8.61 -10.36
C GLY A 9 6.47 -9.95 -10.95
N ILE A 10 7.15 -10.32 -12.02
CA ILE A 10 7.07 -11.65 -12.65
C ILE A 10 8.37 -12.40 -12.40
N GLU A 11 8.49 -13.63 -12.88
CA GLU A 11 9.72 -14.44 -12.76
C GLU A 11 10.98 -13.67 -13.19
N PHE A 12 10.90 -12.90 -14.29
CA PHE A 12 11.99 -12.02 -14.73
C PHE A 12 12.43 -11.04 -13.64
N THR A 13 11.47 -10.39 -12.97
CA THR A 13 11.71 -9.45 -11.89
C THR A 13 12.43 -10.14 -10.74
N SER A 14 11.89 -11.28 -10.28
CA SER A 14 12.42 -12.07 -9.18
C SER A 14 13.85 -12.53 -9.43
N GLU A 15 14.13 -13.07 -10.62
CA GLU A 15 15.50 -13.46 -10.99
C GLU A 15 16.46 -12.27 -11.03
N ARG A 16 16.01 -11.15 -11.62
CA ARG A 16 16.86 -9.97 -11.78
C ARG A 16 17.18 -9.34 -10.44
N THR A 17 16.20 -9.19 -9.55
CA THR A 17 16.40 -8.72 -8.17
C THR A 17 17.41 -9.60 -7.43
N ARG A 18 17.30 -10.93 -7.54
CA ARG A 18 18.25 -11.88 -6.94
C ARG A 18 19.67 -11.74 -7.52
N LYS A 19 19.79 -11.58 -8.85
CA LYS A 19 21.07 -11.36 -9.53
C LYS A 19 21.73 -10.05 -9.06
N ILE A 20 20.94 -8.97 -8.92
CA ILE A 20 21.43 -7.68 -8.42
C ILE A 20 21.84 -7.78 -6.94
N ALA A 21 21.04 -8.43 -6.09
CA ALA A 21 21.40 -8.68 -4.68
C ALA A 21 22.76 -9.38 -4.57
N LYS A 22 22.96 -10.45 -5.34
CA LYS A 22 24.24 -11.18 -5.39
C LYS A 22 25.39 -10.29 -5.88
N LYS A 23 25.19 -9.49 -6.94
CA LYS A 23 26.19 -8.55 -7.47
C LYS A 23 26.60 -7.49 -6.44
N LEU A 24 25.67 -7.07 -5.59
CA LEU A 24 25.91 -6.11 -4.50
C LEU A 24 26.45 -6.75 -3.21
N GLY A 25 26.58 -8.08 -3.15
CA GLY A 25 27.05 -8.79 -1.96
C GLY A 25 26.00 -8.98 -0.87
N TYR A 26 24.71 -8.85 -1.20
CA TYR A 26 23.61 -9.07 -0.26
C TYR A 26 23.05 -10.50 -0.35
N ASN A 27 22.57 -11.00 0.79
CA ASN A 27 21.87 -12.28 0.86
C ASN A 27 20.46 -12.14 0.31
N HIS A 28 20.00 -13.14 -0.44
CA HIS A 28 18.63 -13.22 -0.93
C HIS A 28 18.08 -14.62 -0.68
N SER A 29 17.11 -14.76 0.24
CA SER A 29 16.56 -16.06 0.66
C SER A 29 15.53 -16.64 -0.32
N GLY A 30 15.28 -15.94 -1.42
CA GLY A 30 14.34 -16.38 -2.46
C GLY A 30 12.89 -16.05 -2.14
N ILE A 31 12.66 -15.28 -1.07
CA ILE A 31 11.36 -14.74 -0.73
C ILE A 31 11.15 -13.47 -1.56
N HIS A 32 10.18 -13.52 -2.45
CA HIS A 32 9.86 -12.46 -3.39
C HIS A 32 8.50 -11.83 -3.06
N ASN A 33 8.19 -10.70 -3.69
CA ASN A 33 6.95 -9.94 -3.50
C ASN A 33 6.81 -9.30 -2.11
N LEU A 34 7.95 -9.00 -1.45
CA LEU A 34 7.96 -8.25 -0.20
C LEU A 34 7.84 -6.75 -0.49
N CYS A 35 6.77 -6.14 0.01
CA CYS A 35 6.49 -4.73 -0.21
C CYS A 35 7.32 -3.80 0.69
N SER A 36 7.17 -2.48 0.47
CA SER A 36 7.81 -1.45 1.28
C SER A 36 7.07 -1.11 2.58
N ALA A 37 6.09 -1.92 2.99
CA ALA A 37 5.39 -1.81 4.27
C ALA A 37 5.77 -3.01 5.16
N TRP A 38 6.12 -2.72 6.41
CA TRP A 38 6.59 -3.74 7.34
C TRP A 38 6.23 -3.41 8.80
N LEU A 39 6.00 -4.47 9.57
CA LEU A 39 5.85 -4.43 11.02
C LEU A 39 6.98 -5.25 11.66
N VAL A 40 8.00 -4.55 12.11
CA VAL A 40 9.20 -5.10 12.76
C VAL A 40 9.56 -4.30 14.00
N ASN A 41 10.53 -4.77 14.80
CA ASN A 41 11.00 -3.98 15.92
C ASN A 41 11.66 -2.67 15.44
N PRO A 42 11.65 -1.59 16.25
CA PRO A 42 12.11 -0.27 15.81
C PRO A 42 13.55 -0.24 15.27
N HIS A 43 14.45 -0.99 15.90
CA HIS A 43 15.85 -1.03 15.51
C HIS A 43 16.05 -1.65 14.12
N ASP A 44 15.36 -2.76 13.83
CA ASP A 44 15.41 -3.37 12.50
C ASP A 44 14.69 -2.51 11.46
N SER A 45 13.61 -1.81 11.81
CA SER A 45 12.94 -0.88 10.90
C SER A 45 13.90 0.19 10.36
N VAL A 46 14.74 0.76 11.24
CA VAL A 46 15.77 1.74 10.85
C VAL A 46 16.83 1.09 9.94
N LYS A 47 17.27 -0.13 10.25
CA LYS A 47 18.25 -0.86 9.41
C LYS A 47 17.70 -1.13 8.01
N ILE A 48 16.48 -1.65 7.92
CA ILE A 48 15.81 -1.94 6.66
C ILE A 48 15.65 -0.65 5.86
N ALA A 49 15.13 0.42 6.47
CA ALA A 49 14.94 1.71 5.79
C ALA A 49 16.26 2.29 5.23
N ASN A 50 17.35 2.23 6.01
CA ASN A 50 18.66 2.71 5.58
C ASN A 50 19.18 1.88 4.39
N LEU A 51 19.14 0.56 4.50
CA LEU A 51 19.62 -0.34 3.45
C LEU A 51 18.77 -0.23 2.16
N THR A 52 17.45 -0.16 2.28
CA THR A 52 16.52 0.11 1.18
C THR A 52 16.88 1.40 0.45
N THR A 53 17.26 2.46 1.18
CA THR A 53 17.65 3.74 0.57
C THR A 53 18.96 3.62 -0.20
N ILE A 54 19.95 2.91 0.35
CA ILE A 54 21.25 2.67 -0.30
C ILE A 54 21.06 1.85 -1.58
N ILE A 55 20.31 0.75 -1.52
CA ILE A 55 20.02 -0.11 -2.66
C ILE A 55 19.18 0.61 -3.70
N GLY A 56 18.15 1.35 -3.27
CA GLY A 56 17.30 2.13 -4.17
C GLY A 56 18.09 3.18 -4.96
N ARG A 57 19.08 3.84 -4.32
CA ARG A 57 20.01 4.74 -5.01
C ARG A 57 20.82 4.00 -6.09
N HIS A 58 21.30 2.78 -5.80
CA HIS A 58 22.00 1.96 -6.81
C HIS A 58 21.09 1.64 -7.98
N PHE A 59 19.87 1.17 -7.72
CA PHE A 59 18.88 0.86 -8.75
C PHE A 59 18.63 2.06 -9.67
N LEU A 60 18.30 3.22 -9.10
CA LEU A 60 18.00 4.44 -9.87
C LEU A 60 19.16 4.93 -10.74
N LYS A 61 20.41 4.59 -10.39
CA LYS A 61 21.60 5.01 -11.12
C LYS A 61 22.06 4.00 -12.17
N ASN A 62 21.85 2.70 -11.93
CA ASN A 62 22.59 1.65 -12.63
C ASN A 62 21.73 0.53 -13.23
N GLU A 63 20.46 0.39 -12.82
CA GLU A 63 19.68 -0.83 -13.13
C GLU A 63 18.48 -0.56 -14.05
N PHE A 64 18.41 0.64 -14.65
CA PHE A 64 17.39 1.05 -15.64
C PHE A 64 18.05 1.73 -16.84
N GLY A 65 17.38 1.69 -18.00
CA GLY A 65 17.88 2.23 -19.26
C GLY A 65 18.27 1.14 -20.25
N ARG A 66 18.13 1.43 -21.54
CA ARG A 66 18.44 0.49 -22.63
C ARG A 66 19.91 0.04 -22.68
N ASN A 67 20.80 0.78 -22.03
CA ASN A 67 22.21 0.47 -21.91
C ASN A 67 22.50 -0.60 -20.83
N VAL A 68 21.52 -0.99 -20.03
CA VAL A 68 21.69 -2.00 -18.98
C VAL A 68 21.43 -3.39 -19.55
N PRO A 69 22.36 -4.35 -19.38
CA PRO A 69 22.21 -5.69 -19.94
C PRO A 69 20.91 -6.41 -19.52
N GLY A 70 20.27 -7.07 -20.48
CA GLY A 70 19.06 -7.87 -20.31
C GLY A 70 17.73 -7.10 -20.26
N ILE A 71 17.77 -5.77 -20.43
CA ILE A 71 16.58 -4.90 -20.53
C ILE A 71 16.65 -3.91 -21.70
N GLU A 72 17.48 -4.19 -22.71
CA GLU A 72 17.74 -3.34 -23.87
C GLU A 72 16.46 -3.03 -24.67
N ASN A 73 15.52 -3.96 -24.65
CA ASN A 73 14.23 -3.85 -25.34
C ASN A 73 13.15 -3.09 -24.54
N LEU A 74 13.43 -2.71 -23.29
CA LEU A 74 12.49 -1.96 -22.47
C LEU A 74 12.63 -0.45 -22.69
N PRO A 75 11.58 0.35 -22.43
CA PRO A 75 11.72 1.81 -22.29
C PRO A 75 12.74 2.16 -21.20
N ASP A 76 13.34 3.35 -21.24
CA ASP A 76 14.34 3.75 -20.23
C ASP A 76 13.76 3.80 -18.81
N ILE A 77 12.47 4.11 -18.68
CA ILE A 77 11.73 4.07 -17.41
C ILE A 77 11.29 2.65 -17.02
N GLY A 78 11.51 1.67 -17.89
CA GLY A 78 11.06 0.30 -17.73
C GLY A 78 9.59 0.08 -18.11
N GLU A 79 9.10 -1.11 -17.79
CA GLU A 79 7.73 -1.56 -18.08
C GLU A 79 7.19 -2.35 -16.89
N TRP A 80 5.96 -2.05 -16.47
CA TRP A 80 5.27 -2.80 -15.43
C TRP A 80 4.48 -3.97 -16.03
N PRO A 81 4.45 -5.16 -15.39
CA PRO A 81 5.13 -5.53 -14.14
C PRO A 81 6.56 -6.06 -14.30
N LYS A 82 7.12 -6.06 -15.51
CA LYS A 82 8.42 -6.71 -15.79
C LYS A 82 9.60 -6.09 -15.06
N TRP A 83 9.92 -4.83 -15.32
CA TRP A 83 11.02 -4.11 -14.66
C TRP A 83 10.75 -2.62 -14.74
N TRP A 84 10.11 -2.08 -13.71
CA TRP A 84 9.59 -0.71 -13.76
C TRP A 84 10.28 0.19 -12.75
N ARG A 85 10.80 1.33 -13.20
CA ARG A 85 11.51 2.29 -12.35
C ARG A 85 10.63 2.86 -11.23
N GLY A 86 9.31 2.95 -11.46
CA GLY A 86 8.36 3.52 -10.51
C GLY A 86 8.21 2.75 -9.19
N VAL A 87 8.63 1.48 -9.14
CA VAL A 87 8.57 0.63 -7.93
C VAL A 87 9.96 0.27 -7.38
N THR A 88 10.95 1.12 -7.63
CA THR A 88 12.32 0.89 -7.13
C THR A 88 12.36 0.63 -5.62
N SER A 89 11.48 1.28 -4.84
CA SER A 89 11.38 1.04 -3.40
C SER A 89 10.99 -0.39 -3.04
N LEU A 90 10.18 -1.08 -3.86
CA LEU A 90 9.78 -2.47 -3.64
C LEU A 90 10.97 -3.41 -3.87
N TYR A 91 11.66 -3.28 -5.01
CA TYR A 91 12.84 -4.08 -5.30
C TYR A 91 13.95 -3.90 -4.25
N ALA A 92 14.18 -2.66 -3.83
CA ALA A 92 15.18 -2.34 -2.83
C ALA A 92 14.80 -2.86 -1.43
N ALA A 93 13.53 -2.74 -1.04
CA ALA A 93 13.02 -3.26 0.23
C ALA A 93 13.11 -4.78 0.27
N GLU A 94 12.76 -5.48 -0.80
CA GLU A 94 12.86 -6.94 -0.89
C GLU A 94 14.28 -7.42 -0.62
N ILE A 95 15.29 -6.81 -1.26
CA ILE A 95 16.70 -7.16 -1.02
C ILE A 95 17.09 -6.84 0.43
N ALA A 96 16.71 -5.68 0.96
CA ALA A 96 17.07 -5.28 2.32
C ALA A 96 16.48 -6.23 3.37
N ILE A 97 15.20 -6.60 3.24
CA ILE A 97 14.50 -7.51 4.13
C ILE A 97 15.11 -8.91 4.06
N ASN A 98 15.30 -9.43 2.84
CA ASN A 98 15.96 -10.73 2.64
C ASN A 98 17.37 -10.76 3.23
N HIS A 99 18.12 -9.65 3.13
CA HIS A 99 19.48 -9.60 3.66
C HIS A 99 19.50 -9.57 5.19
N ILE A 100 18.67 -8.73 5.81
CA ILE A 100 18.64 -8.55 7.27
C ILE A 100 18.09 -9.79 7.97
N TYR A 101 17.14 -10.49 7.37
CA TYR A 101 16.48 -11.65 7.95
C TYR A 101 16.81 -12.97 7.23
N SER A 102 17.98 -13.07 6.61
CA SER A 102 18.29 -14.16 5.68
C SER A 102 18.12 -15.57 6.28
N SER A 103 18.30 -15.73 7.58
CA SER A 103 18.18 -17.01 8.29
C SER A 103 16.79 -17.33 8.85
N THR A 104 15.90 -16.34 8.95
CA THR A 104 14.60 -16.48 9.61
C THR A 104 13.42 -16.14 8.71
N LEU A 105 13.65 -15.47 7.58
CA LEU A 105 12.61 -15.09 6.65
C LEU A 105 12.02 -16.31 5.94
N SER A 106 10.69 -16.32 5.85
CA SER A 106 9.89 -17.37 5.22
C SER A 106 8.58 -16.76 4.72
N HIS A 107 7.83 -17.51 3.90
CA HIS A 107 6.50 -17.08 3.41
C HIS A 107 5.48 -16.84 4.54
N GLU A 108 5.66 -17.40 5.74
CA GLU A 108 4.76 -17.16 6.89
C GLU A 108 4.85 -15.72 7.44
N HIS A 109 5.87 -14.97 7.04
CA HIS A 109 6.04 -13.56 7.41
C HIS A 109 5.36 -12.61 6.42
N GLU A 110 4.78 -13.13 5.35
CA GLU A 110 3.90 -12.38 4.46
C GLU A 110 2.52 -12.27 5.11
N SER A 111 2.00 -11.04 5.22
CA SER A 111 0.72 -10.80 5.88
C SER A 111 -0.22 -10.02 4.98
N SER A 112 -1.39 -10.58 4.72
CA SER A 112 -2.50 -9.88 4.07
C SER A 112 -3.09 -8.76 4.95
N ALA A 113 -2.76 -8.71 6.24
CA ALA A 113 -3.14 -7.60 7.12
C ALA A 113 -2.31 -6.33 6.84
N ILE A 114 -1.13 -6.46 6.21
CA ILE A 114 -0.29 -5.36 5.78
C ILE A 114 -0.43 -5.19 4.27
N ASP A 115 -0.54 -3.94 3.82
CA ASP A 115 -0.90 -3.62 2.43
C ASP A 115 -2.28 -4.18 2.03
N HIS A 116 -3.19 -4.25 2.99
CA HIS A 116 -4.55 -4.75 2.77
C HIS A 116 -5.30 -3.87 1.75
N PRO A 117 -5.93 -4.44 0.70
CA PRO A 117 -6.54 -3.63 -0.36
C PRO A 117 -7.65 -2.70 0.14
N SER A 118 -7.60 -1.42 -0.24
CA SER A 118 -8.62 -0.41 0.09
C SER A 118 -10.02 -0.73 -0.42
N TYR A 119 -10.13 -1.58 -1.44
CA TYR A 119 -11.40 -2.05 -1.97
C TYR A 119 -11.86 -3.36 -1.35
N SER A 120 -11.14 -3.93 -0.38
CA SER A 120 -11.52 -5.21 0.23
C SER A 120 -12.89 -5.12 0.92
N THR A 121 -13.68 -6.18 0.78
CA THR A 121 -14.93 -6.39 1.52
C THR A 121 -14.70 -7.12 2.85
N ASP A 122 -13.43 -7.36 3.22
CA ASP A 122 -13.09 -7.93 4.52
C ASP A 122 -13.36 -6.91 5.63
N SER A 123 -13.57 -7.43 6.84
CA SER A 123 -13.69 -6.63 8.06
C SER A 123 -12.49 -5.69 8.23
N ILE A 124 -12.74 -4.42 8.57
CA ILE A 124 -11.69 -3.42 8.82
C ILE A 124 -10.67 -3.87 9.88
N TRP A 125 -11.09 -4.73 10.80
CA TRP A 125 -10.26 -5.17 11.91
C TRP A 125 -9.20 -6.20 11.52
N ASN A 126 -9.31 -6.75 10.31
CA ASN A 126 -8.28 -7.63 9.73
C ASN A 126 -7.15 -6.83 9.05
N ALA A 127 -7.33 -5.52 8.84
CA ALA A 127 -6.37 -4.68 8.14
C ALA A 127 -5.57 -3.82 9.14
N TRP A 128 -4.26 -4.09 9.26
CA TRP A 128 -3.34 -3.27 10.05
C TRP A 128 -2.82 -2.07 9.26
N HIS A 129 -2.64 -2.25 7.95
CA HIS A 129 -2.24 -1.21 7.02
C HIS A 129 -3.07 -1.35 5.75
N ILE A 130 -3.78 -0.30 5.37
CA ILE A 130 -4.63 -0.27 4.17
C ILE A 130 -3.88 0.37 3.01
N HIS A 131 -3.84 -0.32 1.87
CA HIS A 131 -3.20 0.14 0.64
C HIS A 131 -4.23 0.50 -0.42
N CYS A 132 -4.17 1.75 -0.92
CA CYS A 132 -4.97 2.17 -2.06
C CYS A 132 -4.25 1.86 -3.37
N LEU A 133 -4.70 0.80 -4.05
CA LEU A 133 -4.08 0.25 -5.25
C LEU A 133 -4.43 1.08 -6.51
N HIS A 134 -3.64 0.91 -7.56
CA HIS A 134 -3.88 1.51 -8.88
C HIS A 134 -4.55 0.48 -9.80
N ASN A 135 -5.86 0.27 -9.65
CA ASN A 135 -6.64 -0.69 -10.43
C ASN A 135 -8.05 -0.14 -10.77
N GLU A 136 -8.91 -0.97 -11.35
CA GLU A 136 -10.26 -0.58 -11.75
C GLU A 136 -11.30 -0.66 -10.62
N GLU A 137 -10.87 -1.08 -9.43
CA GLU A 137 -11.79 -1.23 -8.29
C GLU A 137 -12.26 0.13 -7.77
N TYR A 138 -13.48 0.15 -7.22
CA TYR A 138 -14.18 1.36 -6.78
C TYR A 138 -13.37 2.24 -5.78
N PHE A 139 -12.43 1.64 -5.04
CA PHE A 139 -11.53 2.35 -4.12
C PHE A 139 -10.07 2.38 -4.56
N SER A 140 -9.83 2.43 -5.86
CA SER A 140 -8.52 2.74 -6.43
C SER A 140 -8.21 4.24 -6.40
N LYS A 141 -6.91 4.57 -6.47
CA LYS A 141 -6.46 5.97 -6.47
C LYS A 141 -7.06 6.79 -7.62
N PHE A 142 -7.13 6.20 -8.82
CA PHE A 142 -7.60 6.89 -10.02
C PHE A 142 -9.13 7.01 -10.04
N GLY A 143 -9.84 5.94 -9.71
CA GLY A 143 -11.30 5.98 -9.65
C GLY A 143 -11.80 7.03 -8.65
N HIS A 144 -11.22 7.04 -7.44
CA HIS A 144 -11.57 8.07 -6.45
C HIS A 144 -11.19 9.49 -6.91
N GLN A 145 -10.03 9.66 -7.55
CA GLN A 145 -9.61 10.96 -8.07
C GLN A 145 -10.61 11.51 -9.10
N ASP A 146 -11.09 10.68 -10.03
CA ASP A 146 -12.02 11.10 -11.07
C ASP A 146 -13.40 11.42 -10.48
N GLU A 147 -13.92 10.59 -9.57
CA GLU A 147 -15.15 10.90 -8.83
C GLU A 147 -15.06 12.23 -8.06
N LEU A 148 -13.89 12.50 -7.45
CA LEU A 148 -13.66 13.72 -6.71
C LEU A 148 -13.63 14.93 -7.65
N LYS A 149 -12.97 14.83 -8.81
CA LYS A 149 -12.98 15.91 -9.82
C LYS A 149 -14.42 16.21 -10.27
N GLU A 150 -15.19 15.18 -10.61
CA GLU A 150 -16.60 15.35 -10.99
C GLU A 150 -17.40 16.01 -9.88
N PHE A 151 -17.20 15.59 -8.63
CA PHE A 151 -17.86 16.21 -7.48
C PHE A 151 -17.53 17.69 -7.33
N LEU A 152 -16.25 18.06 -7.44
CA LEU A 152 -15.78 19.43 -7.30
C LEU A 152 -16.29 20.35 -8.43
N GLN A 153 -16.50 19.80 -9.64
CA GLN A 153 -17.05 20.53 -10.79
C GLN A 153 -18.56 20.81 -10.69
N ARG A 154 -19.30 20.11 -9.81
CA ARG A 154 -20.75 20.34 -9.63
C ARG A 154 -21.03 21.72 -9.04
N GLN A 155 -22.19 22.29 -9.35
CA GLN A 155 -22.71 23.50 -8.69
C GLN A 155 -22.79 23.32 -7.17
N ARG A 156 -22.62 24.42 -6.42
CA ARG A 156 -22.56 24.37 -4.95
C ARG A 156 -23.78 23.72 -4.33
N GLU A 157 -24.99 24.02 -4.80
CA GLU A 157 -26.23 23.40 -4.29
C GLU A 157 -26.24 21.88 -4.52
N ASN A 158 -25.79 21.42 -5.69
CA ASN A 158 -25.72 19.99 -6.02
C ASN A 158 -24.66 19.27 -5.18
N ARG A 159 -23.56 19.95 -4.83
CA ARG A 159 -22.61 19.44 -3.84
C ARG A 159 -23.30 19.30 -2.50
N ILE A 160 -24.02 20.32 -2.03
CA ILE A 160 -24.74 20.31 -0.75
C ILE A 160 -25.77 19.19 -0.69
N GLN A 161 -26.53 18.98 -1.76
CA GLN A 161 -27.51 17.90 -1.82
C GLN A 161 -26.87 16.50 -1.73
N LYS A 162 -25.73 16.28 -2.40
CA LYS A 162 -24.96 15.02 -2.26
C LYS A 162 -24.39 14.87 -0.84
N MET A 163 -24.11 15.98 -0.15
CA MET A 163 -23.58 16.02 1.22
C MET A 163 -24.65 15.82 2.30
N VAL A 164 -25.92 16.21 2.09
CA VAL A 164 -27.00 15.89 3.04
C VAL A 164 -27.23 14.37 3.15
N ASN A 165 -26.72 13.59 2.18
CA ASN A 165 -26.66 12.14 2.23
C ASN A 165 -25.41 11.58 2.96
N THR A 166 -24.66 12.41 3.73
CA THR A 166 -23.54 11.98 4.59
C THR A 166 -23.97 11.08 5.74
N THR A 167 -25.28 10.89 5.96
CA THR A 167 -25.81 9.96 6.96
C THR A 167 -25.10 8.62 6.93
N TRP A 168 -24.83 8.07 5.73
CA TRP A 168 -24.07 6.83 5.60
C TRP A 168 -22.61 6.96 6.05
N THR A 169 -21.90 8.02 5.65
CA THR A 169 -20.51 8.29 6.05
C THR A 169 -20.39 8.42 7.57
N ASP A 170 -21.28 9.19 8.19
CA ASP A 170 -21.29 9.40 9.63
C ASP A 170 -21.66 8.10 10.35
N MET A 171 -22.66 7.37 9.87
CA MET A 171 -23.02 6.04 10.40
C MET A 171 -21.84 5.07 10.40
N VAL A 172 -21.11 4.96 9.28
CA VAL A 172 -19.94 4.08 9.19
C VAL A 172 -18.88 4.47 10.22
N LEU A 173 -18.52 5.76 10.31
CA LEU A 173 -17.47 6.21 11.23
C LEU A 173 -17.89 6.09 12.70
N VAL A 174 -19.16 6.32 13.02
CA VAL A 174 -19.70 6.09 14.37
C VAL A 174 -19.69 4.60 14.71
N GLU A 175 -20.06 3.72 13.78
CA GLU A 175 -20.03 2.27 14.03
C GLU A 175 -18.61 1.78 14.28
N VAL A 176 -17.62 2.23 13.48
CA VAL A 176 -16.20 1.90 13.71
C VAL A 176 -15.74 2.37 15.09
N LEU A 177 -16.13 3.57 15.53
CA LEU A 177 -15.79 4.08 16.86
C LEU A 177 -16.42 3.22 17.96
N ASN A 178 -17.70 2.87 17.84
CA ASN A 178 -18.39 1.99 18.79
C ASN A 178 -17.75 0.59 18.86
N GLU A 179 -17.37 0.04 17.70
CA GLU A 179 -16.65 -1.23 17.61
C GLU A 179 -15.27 -1.14 18.26
N TYR A 180 -14.53 -0.05 18.05
CA TYR A 180 -13.24 0.19 18.69
C TYR A 180 -13.33 0.26 20.22
N GLU A 181 -14.32 0.98 20.75
CA GLU A 181 -14.55 1.06 22.20
C GLU A 181 -14.84 -0.32 22.81
N LYS A 182 -15.62 -1.17 22.12
CA LYS A 182 -15.87 -2.55 22.54
C LYS A 182 -14.58 -3.39 22.56
N ILE A 183 -13.67 -3.18 21.62
CA ILE A 183 -12.34 -3.83 21.62
C ILE A 183 -11.55 -3.42 22.86
N GLN A 184 -11.49 -2.12 23.16
CA GLN A 184 -10.78 -1.59 24.34
C GLN A 184 -11.33 -2.17 25.65
N MET A 185 -12.64 -2.34 25.75
CA MET A 185 -13.28 -2.87 26.96
C MET A 185 -13.13 -4.39 27.11
N ASN A 186 -13.23 -5.14 26.02
CA ASN A 186 -13.37 -6.60 26.07
C ASN A 186 -12.15 -7.38 25.57
N ASN A 187 -11.12 -6.71 25.03
CA ASN A 187 -9.97 -7.31 24.36
C ASN A 187 -10.34 -8.35 23.29
N LYS A 188 -11.50 -8.16 22.63
CA LYS A 188 -11.99 -9.03 21.56
C LYS A 188 -12.23 -8.21 20.31
N ILE A 189 -11.64 -8.68 19.21
CA ILE A 189 -11.89 -8.12 17.88
C ILE A 189 -13.31 -8.50 17.47
N PRO A 190 -14.21 -7.53 17.19
CA PRO A 190 -15.55 -7.82 16.72
C PRO A 190 -15.45 -8.38 15.30
N ILE A 191 -16.42 -9.21 14.94
CA ILE A 191 -16.55 -9.68 13.55
C ILE A 191 -16.72 -8.46 12.62
N GLY A 192 -17.42 -7.42 13.10
CA GLY A 192 -17.55 -6.11 12.48
C GLY A 192 -18.28 -6.17 11.14
N ASN A 193 -19.34 -5.39 10.98
CA ASN A 193 -20.04 -5.36 9.67
C ASN A 193 -19.43 -4.34 8.71
N ILE A 194 -18.54 -3.49 9.19
CA ILE A 194 -17.87 -2.48 8.38
C ILE A 194 -16.70 -3.09 7.64
N THR A 195 -16.72 -2.97 6.32
CA THR A 195 -15.63 -3.44 5.48
C THR A 195 -14.54 -2.38 5.30
N VAL A 196 -13.34 -2.81 4.89
CA VAL A 196 -12.24 -1.89 4.53
C VAL A 196 -12.72 -0.87 3.49
N ARG A 197 -13.44 -1.33 2.47
CA ARG A 197 -14.04 -0.47 1.44
C ARG A 197 -14.97 0.58 2.04
N ASP A 198 -15.86 0.19 2.96
CA ASP A 198 -16.80 1.12 3.58
C ASP A 198 -16.08 2.21 4.39
N TYR A 199 -15.12 1.80 5.20
CA TYR A 199 -14.36 2.72 6.05
C TYR A 199 -13.50 3.69 5.23
N VAL A 200 -12.76 3.20 4.25
CA VAL A 200 -11.94 4.06 3.37
C VAL A 200 -12.84 5.04 2.61
N ARG A 201 -14.01 4.60 2.13
CA ARG A 201 -15.00 5.47 1.49
C ARG A 201 -15.49 6.57 2.40
N ALA A 202 -15.87 6.22 3.61
CA ALA A 202 -16.35 7.17 4.59
C ALA A 202 -15.27 8.20 4.92
N LEU A 203 -14.02 7.78 5.14
CA LEU A 203 -12.89 8.67 5.40
C LEU A 203 -12.58 9.62 4.22
N ALA A 204 -12.52 9.08 3.00
CA ALA A 204 -12.19 9.84 1.81
C ALA A 204 -13.22 10.96 1.56
N TRP A 205 -14.51 10.62 1.64
CA TRP A 205 -15.59 11.59 1.45
C TRP A 205 -15.67 12.59 2.61
N ARG A 206 -15.49 12.17 3.87
CA ARG A 206 -15.43 13.10 5.02
C ARG A 206 -14.36 14.18 4.83
N LYS A 207 -13.18 13.81 4.33
CA LYS A 207 -12.11 14.79 4.00
C LYS A 207 -12.49 15.68 2.82
N ALA A 208 -13.03 15.12 1.75
CA ALA A 208 -13.47 15.90 0.59
C ALA A 208 -14.52 16.97 0.96
N TYR A 209 -15.47 16.61 1.82
CA TYR A 209 -16.50 17.53 2.31
C TYR A 209 -15.92 18.63 3.20
N SER A 210 -15.00 18.30 4.11
CA SER A 210 -14.30 19.31 4.90
C SER A 210 -13.50 20.29 4.02
N ALA A 211 -12.72 19.77 3.08
CA ALA A 211 -11.88 20.59 2.19
C ALA A 211 -12.69 21.52 1.27
N ALA A 212 -13.93 21.14 0.92
CA ALA A 212 -14.84 21.96 0.11
C ALA A 212 -15.59 23.03 0.94
N GLY A 213 -15.26 23.21 2.23
CA GLY A 213 -15.90 24.18 3.12
C GLY A 213 -17.35 23.82 3.46
N ALA A 214 -17.69 22.54 3.36
CA ALA A 214 -19.06 22.06 3.52
C ALA A 214 -19.36 21.50 4.90
N ILE A 215 -18.33 21.12 5.65
CA ILE A 215 -18.43 20.67 7.04
C ILE A 215 -17.39 21.47 7.82
N ASN A 216 -17.82 22.21 8.85
CA ASN A 216 -16.91 22.75 9.85
C ASN A 216 -16.42 21.60 10.72
N LEU A 217 -15.13 21.29 10.65
CA LEU A 217 -14.49 20.41 11.62
C LEU A 217 -14.27 21.27 12.88
N ASN A 218 -15.12 21.08 13.89
CA ASN A 218 -14.84 21.51 15.25
C ASN A 218 -13.92 20.49 15.94
#